data_AF-A0A1W9T506-F1
#
_entry.id   AF-A0A1W9T506-F1
#
_cell.length_a   1.000
_cell.length_b   1.000
_cell.length_c   1.000
_cell.angle_alpha   90.00
_cell.angle_beta   90.00
_cell.angle_gamma   90.00
#
_symmetry.space_group_name_H-M   'P 1'
#
loop_
_entity.id
_entity.type
_entity.pdbx_description
1 polymer ?
#
loop_
_entity_poly.entity_id
_entity_poly.type
_entity_poly.pdbx_seq_one_letter_code
_entity_poly.pdbx_strand_id
1 'polypeptide(L)'
;MKKEISFIVLMSICGLVTGLAVTTILIAIASPDLTNQILTIAEKQDFVTMTGIAERIAENTTLFIFLPTLTVSLITALFCLLVLNPQITITNLRSRTAKLKLSAVLVTLAGVYLLAAVIEYALGMTINRPFMTFMSDNNISGIPIISAYFETAVLGGLTWLIVGETGWAGDLSSFKMGSADKKARPLECLALGALAGILTTSLFFSIDWTFNRFFLLISEVLDQSGETSILGFKYLGLMMVTMLTVCGCMVAGLTLGFAPVNRDWGYRYRRLILPGALAVVCLLSVLGINQHAAVKYDLDKKDLAQAAGLSSSAEQSKTILLFKSADNSSGVLLQEWPMAVEGYSMMGKNIVTLSEENLTRIIKYIDNHPDGSIYKYTAFDVLFKGYHALWDIELGREYQFKASFHLMLPRIMMISSMKSLPVTDRNIGYLRAFSDEKIWYFGKKIIPKIAAGFIHFNMFDEAGQWIKKAEQLKSDQSEISDWIVIPAAPMLTAGKITGGIKVNGYIPANTKVALFSADLTGDKISMWNQPISMVDARALDQEGRFLFKNLGQGKYTLALMTERETIPFGISADRIKVKNLPGPIELNIEKSVVDLGDIEINVEL
;
A
#
# COMPACT_ATOMS: atom_id res chain seq x y z
N MET A 1 -27.09 -14.38 -36.79
CA MET A 1 -27.32 -14.92 -35.43
C MET A 1 -26.24 -15.88 -34.96
N LYS A 2 -26.06 -17.09 -35.55
CA LYS A 2 -25.04 -18.07 -35.06
C LYS A 2 -23.61 -17.49 -34.96
N LYS A 3 -23.09 -16.85 -36.03
CA LYS A 3 -21.74 -16.22 -36.03
C LYS A 3 -21.56 -15.10 -35.00
N GLU A 4 -22.62 -14.36 -34.72
CA GLU A 4 -22.59 -13.20 -33.81
C GLU A 4 -22.59 -13.66 -32.35
N ILE A 5 -23.37 -14.69 -32.04
CA ILE A 5 -23.32 -15.36 -30.74
C ILE A 5 -21.93 -15.97 -30.53
N SER A 6 -21.36 -16.63 -31.54
CA SER A 6 -19.99 -17.16 -31.45
C SER A 6 -18.96 -16.08 -31.17
N PHE A 7 -19.08 -14.89 -31.79
CA PHE A 7 -18.17 -13.78 -31.52
C PHE A 7 -18.31 -13.23 -30.10
N ILE A 8 -19.54 -13.07 -29.60
CA ILE A 8 -19.78 -12.62 -28.22
C ILE A 8 -19.16 -13.62 -27.23
N VAL A 9 -19.44 -14.92 -27.38
CA VAL A 9 -18.87 -15.98 -26.54
C VAL A 9 -17.35 -15.97 -26.57
N LEU A 10 -16.75 -15.83 -27.75
CA LEU A 10 -15.30 -15.77 -27.90
C LEU A 10 -14.69 -14.56 -27.18
N MET A 11 -15.32 -13.38 -27.30
CA MET A 11 -14.89 -12.19 -26.57
C MET A 11 -15.06 -12.33 -25.05
N SER A 12 -16.08 -13.04 -24.58
CA SER A 12 -16.23 -13.39 -23.16
C SER A 12 -15.07 -14.27 -22.70
N ILE A 13 -14.71 -15.30 -23.48
CA ILE A 13 -13.58 -16.19 -23.20
C ILE A 13 -12.27 -15.39 -23.20
N CYS A 14 -12.10 -14.45 -24.13
CA CYS A 14 -10.95 -13.54 -24.13
C CYS A 14 -10.87 -12.76 -22.82
N GLY A 15 -11.97 -12.13 -22.40
CA GLY A 15 -12.03 -11.42 -21.12
C GLY A 15 -11.71 -12.30 -19.92
N LEU A 16 -12.20 -13.54 -19.90
CA LEU A 16 -11.90 -14.52 -18.85
C LEU A 16 -10.40 -14.87 -18.81
N VAL A 17 -9.81 -15.19 -19.95
CA VAL A 17 -8.38 -15.55 -20.04
C VAL A 17 -7.49 -14.36 -19.68
N THR A 18 -7.83 -13.15 -20.15
CA THR A 18 -7.12 -11.92 -19.77
C THR A 18 -7.25 -11.65 -18.27
N GLY A 19 -8.42 -11.83 -17.67
CA GLY A 19 -8.60 -11.64 -16.22
C GLY A 19 -7.81 -12.64 -15.38
N LEU A 20 -7.74 -13.91 -15.82
CA LEU A 20 -6.88 -14.91 -15.18
C LEU A 20 -5.40 -14.53 -15.32
N ALA A 21 -4.97 -14.07 -16.50
CA ALA A 21 -3.61 -13.61 -16.74
C ALA A 21 -3.22 -12.43 -15.85
N VAL A 22 -4.07 -11.40 -15.75
CA VAL A 22 -3.83 -10.21 -14.91
C VAL A 22 -3.76 -10.61 -13.44
N THR A 23 -4.72 -11.41 -12.95
CA THR A 23 -4.72 -11.90 -11.56
C THR A 23 -3.43 -12.65 -11.24
N THR A 24 -2.99 -13.48 -12.17
CA THR A 24 -1.78 -14.27 -12.04
C THR A 24 -0.53 -13.39 -11.95
N ILE A 25 -0.44 -12.36 -12.79
CA ILE A 25 0.64 -11.37 -12.75
C ILE A 25 0.64 -10.63 -11.41
N LEU A 26 -0.54 -10.25 -10.90
CA LEU A 26 -0.67 -9.58 -9.60
C LEU A 26 -0.15 -10.46 -8.45
N ILE A 27 -0.48 -11.76 -8.44
CA ILE A 27 0.03 -12.70 -7.44
C ILE A 27 1.56 -12.79 -7.50
N ALA A 28 2.14 -12.83 -8.71
CA ALA A 28 3.59 -12.89 -8.89
C ALA A 28 4.30 -11.63 -8.39
N ILE A 29 3.71 -10.44 -8.59
CA ILE A 29 4.26 -9.16 -8.11
C ILE A 29 4.15 -9.04 -6.60
N ALA A 30 3.04 -9.49 -6.02
CA ALA A 30 2.70 -9.26 -4.62
C ALA A 30 3.26 -10.31 -3.65
N SER A 31 4.17 -11.18 -4.09
CA SER A 31 4.82 -12.21 -3.25
C SER A 31 6.24 -11.79 -2.85
N PRO A 32 6.44 -10.79 -1.98
CA PRO A 32 7.75 -10.50 -1.41
C PRO A 32 8.22 -11.67 -0.54
N ASP A 33 9.54 -11.88 -0.45
CA ASP A 33 10.12 -12.89 0.45
C ASP A 33 10.06 -12.42 1.92
N LEU A 34 8.85 -12.48 2.50
CA LEU A 34 8.58 -12.19 3.91
C LEU A 34 8.79 -13.41 4.81
N THR A 35 9.19 -14.56 4.26
CA THR A 35 9.42 -15.79 5.02
C THR A 35 10.56 -15.65 6.05
N ASN A 36 11.41 -14.65 5.88
CA ASN A 36 12.48 -14.32 6.80
C ASN A 36 12.05 -13.42 7.98
N GLN A 37 10.80 -12.95 7.99
CA GLN A 37 10.21 -12.11 9.04
C GLN A 37 9.36 -12.93 10.02
N ILE A 38 8.71 -12.26 10.98
CA ILE A 38 7.73 -12.88 11.87
C ILE A 38 6.33 -12.72 11.26
N LEU A 39 5.65 -13.84 11.10
CA LEU A 39 4.32 -13.93 10.48
C LEU A 39 3.36 -14.61 11.45
N THR A 40 2.07 -14.35 11.36
CA THR A 40 1.09 -15.26 11.96
C THR A 40 1.14 -16.60 11.23
N ILE A 41 0.67 -17.69 11.87
CA ILE A 41 0.58 -18.99 11.19
C ILE A 41 -0.30 -18.91 9.94
N ALA A 42 -1.38 -18.13 9.98
CA ALA A 42 -2.27 -17.91 8.84
C ALA A 42 -1.55 -17.16 7.70
N GLU A 43 -0.88 -16.05 8.01
CA GLU A 43 -0.09 -15.29 7.04
C GLU A 43 0.97 -16.18 6.38
N LYS A 44 1.72 -16.96 7.16
CA LYS A 44 2.72 -17.89 6.62
C LYS A 44 2.10 -18.88 5.63
N GLN A 45 0.95 -19.47 5.97
CA GLN A 45 0.27 -20.42 5.11
C GLN A 45 -0.18 -19.77 3.79
N ASP A 46 -0.68 -18.53 3.87
CA ASP A 46 -1.05 -17.74 2.70
C ASP A 46 0.17 -17.44 1.83
N PHE A 47 1.28 -16.98 2.41
CA PHE A 47 2.52 -16.73 1.67
C PHE A 47 3.04 -17.99 0.98
N VAL A 48 3.16 -19.11 1.69
CA VAL A 48 3.62 -20.38 1.07
C VAL A 48 2.71 -20.80 -0.08
N THR A 49 1.40 -20.62 0.07
CA THR A 49 0.43 -20.94 -0.99
C THR A 49 0.60 -20.01 -2.19
N MET A 50 0.72 -18.69 -1.96
CA MET A 50 0.90 -17.70 -3.01
C MET A 50 2.24 -17.88 -3.74
N THR A 51 3.35 -18.08 -3.01
CA THR A 51 4.66 -18.38 -3.60
C THR A 51 4.60 -19.65 -4.45
N GLY A 52 4.01 -20.73 -3.94
CA GLY A 52 3.88 -21.97 -4.71
C GLY A 52 3.01 -21.83 -5.97
N ILE A 53 1.98 -20.98 -5.92
CA ILE A 53 1.19 -20.61 -7.11
C ILE A 53 2.07 -19.81 -8.09
N ALA A 54 2.76 -18.78 -7.60
CA ALA A 54 3.62 -17.92 -8.39
C ALA A 54 4.78 -18.69 -9.06
N GLU A 55 5.42 -19.62 -8.36
CA GLU A 55 6.50 -20.48 -8.89
C GLU A 55 6.00 -21.39 -10.01
N ARG A 56 4.88 -22.10 -9.79
CA ARG A 56 4.27 -22.95 -10.83
C ARG A 56 3.91 -22.16 -12.08
N ILE A 57 3.43 -20.94 -11.87
CA ILE A 57 3.15 -19.99 -12.94
C ILE A 57 4.44 -19.56 -13.63
N ALA A 58 5.46 -19.16 -12.87
CA ALA A 58 6.73 -18.68 -13.40
C ALA A 58 7.38 -19.73 -14.30
N GLU A 59 7.46 -20.98 -13.83
CA GLU A 59 7.99 -22.14 -14.56
C GLU A 59 7.26 -22.40 -15.88
N ASN A 60 5.99 -22.04 -15.96
CA ASN A 60 5.12 -22.36 -17.09
C ASN A 60 4.45 -21.11 -17.67
N THR A 61 5.03 -19.93 -17.50
CA THR A 61 4.41 -18.64 -17.85
C THR A 61 4.01 -18.61 -19.32
N THR A 62 4.89 -19.13 -20.17
CA THR A 62 4.65 -19.26 -21.62
C THR A 62 3.45 -20.14 -21.92
N LEU A 63 3.30 -21.26 -21.22
CA LEU A 63 2.25 -22.26 -21.46
C LEU A 63 0.89 -21.85 -20.87
N PHE A 64 0.88 -21.27 -19.66
CA PHE A 64 -0.37 -20.97 -18.94
C PHE A 64 -0.90 -19.55 -19.17
N ILE A 65 -0.03 -18.60 -19.51
CA ILE A 65 -0.44 -17.20 -19.67
C ILE A 65 -0.26 -16.74 -21.11
N PHE A 66 0.97 -16.80 -21.62
CA PHE A 66 1.28 -16.17 -22.91
C PHE A 66 0.58 -16.87 -24.08
N LEU A 67 0.74 -18.19 -24.21
CA LEU A 67 0.19 -18.95 -25.34
C LEU A 67 -1.35 -18.94 -25.37
N PRO A 68 -2.08 -19.13 -24.25
CA PRO A 68 -3.53 -19.02 -24.23
C PRO A 68 -4.00 -17.60 -24.53
N THR A 69 -3.40 -16.59 -23.91
CA THR A 69 -3.77 -15.18 -24.15
C THR A 69 -3.52 -14.79 -25.60
N LEU A 70 -2.36 -15.14 -26.17
CA LEU A 70 -2.01 -14.87 -27.55
C LEU A 70 -2.96 -15.59 -28.50
N THR A 71 -3.22 -16.88 -28.27
CA THR A 71 -4.09 -17.70 -29.11
C THR A 71 -5.52 -17.16 -29.11
N VAL A 72 -6.08 -16.89 -27.94
CA VAL A 72 -7.42 -16.32 -27.83
C VAL A 72 -7.48 -14.92 -28.43
N SER A 73 -6.45 -14.10 -28.24
CA SER A 73 -6.36 -12.76 -28.86
C SER A 73 -6.32 -12.83 -30.38
N LEU A 74 -5.54 -13.75 -30.97
CA LEU A 74 -5.46 -13.95 -32.42
C LEU A 74 -6.78 -14.45 -33.01
N ILE A 75 -7.42 -15.42 -32.37
CA ILE A 75 -8.75 -15.91 -32.80
C ILE A 75 -9.79 -14.78 -32.69
N THR A 76 -9.73 -14.01 -31.60
CA THR A 76 -10.63 -12.87 -31.37
C THR A 76 -10.43 -11.77 -32.42
N ALA A 77 -9.19 -11.41 -32.73
CA ALA A 77 -8.86 -10.46 -33.78
C ALA A 77 -9.39 -10.95 -35.13
N LEU A 78 -9.19 -12.23 -35.47
CA LEU A 78 -9.72 -12.81 -36.70
C LEU A 78 -11.25 -12.70 -36.77
N PHE A 79 -11.97 -13.07 -35.70
CA PHE A 79 -13.43 -12.96 -35.68
C PHE A 79 -13.90 -11.50 -35.74
N CYS A 80 -13.18 -10.57 -35.11
CA CYS A 80 -13.45 -9.14 -35.22
C CYS A 80 -13.36 -8.68 -36.68
N LEU A 81 -12.31 -9.08 -37.41
CA LEU A 81 -12.19 -8.80 -38.84
C LEU A 81 -13.38 -9.35 -39.65
N LEU A 82 -13.80 -10.60 -39.36
CA LEU A 82 -14.95 -11.24 -40.02
C LEU A 82 -16.29 -10.53 -39.70
N VAL A 83 -16.42 -9.94 -38.52
CA VAL A 83 -17.60 -9.18 -38.11
C VAL A 83 -17.63 -7.81 -38.80
N LEU A 84 -16.50 -7.12 -38.84
CA LEU A 84 -16.37 -5.83 -39.52
C LEU A 84 -16.52 -5.97 -41.04
N ASN A 85 -16.14 -7.12 -41.59
CA ASN A 85 -16.24 -7.41 -43.00
C ASN A 85 -16.60 -8.88 -43.30
N PRO A 86 -17.89 -9.17 -43.50
CA PRO A 86 -18.38 -10.51 -43.82
C PRO A 86 -17.89 -11.07 -45.16
N GLN A 87 -17.31 -10.24 -46.05
CA GLN A 87 -16.79 -10.67 -47.35
C GLN A 87 -15.44 -11.38 -47.24
N ILE A 88 -14.77 -11.32 -46.09
CA ILE A 88 -13.55 -12.08 -45.81
C ILE A 88 -13.92 -13.55 -45.66
N THR A 89 -13.90 -14.29 -46.76
CA THR A 89 -14.21 -15.73 -46.82
C THR A 89 -13.17 -16.47 -47.65
N ILE A 90 -12.97 -17.77 -47.36
CA ILE A 90 -12.01 -18.62 -48.11
C ILE A 90 -12.34 -18.63 -49.61
N THR A 91 -13.62 -18.56 -49.97
CA THR A 91 -14.09 -18.52 -51.36
C THR A 91 -13.70 -17.23 -52.06
N ASN A 92 -13.77 -16.09 -51.38
CA ASN A 92 -13.42 -14.77 -51.93
C ASN A 92 -11.90 -14.54 -52.01
N LEU A 93 -11.10 -15.30 -51.26
CA LEU A 93 -9.64 -15.21 -51.24
C LEU A 93 -8.94 -16.08 -52.31
N ARG A 94 -9.68 -16.55 -53.32
CA ARG A 94 -9.11 -17.39 -54.40
C ARG A 94 -8.26 -16.60 -55.40
N SER A 95 -8.58 -15.33 -55.66
CA SER A 95 -7.84 -14.52 -56.63
C SER A 95 -6.54 -13.95 -56.05
N ARG A 96 -5.51 -13.78 -56.89
CA ARG A 96 -4.24 -13.15 -56.49
C ARG A 96 -4.46 -11.73 -55.96
N THR A 97 -5.37 -10.98 -56.58
CA THR A 97 -5.73 -9.61 -56.18
C THR A 97 -6.35 -9.58 -54.78
N ALA A 98 -7.25 -10.51 -54.46
CA ALA A 98 -7.88 -10.60 -53.14
C ALA A 98 -6.87 -10.92 -52.03
N LYS A 99 -5.93 -11.84 -52.30
CA LYS A 99 -4.83 -12.13 -51.37
C LYS A 99 -3.95 -10.91 -51.14
N LEU A 100 -3.53 -10.23 -52.21
CA LEU A 100 -2.69 -9.03 -52.14
C LEU A 100 -3.38 -7.89 -51.36
N LYS A 101 -4.66 -7.64 -51.63
CA LYS A 101 -5.43 -6.61 -50.93
C LYS A 101 -5.62 -6.94 -49.45
N LEU A 102 -5.95 -8.19 -49.11
CA LEU A 102 -6.06 -8.59 -47.71
C LEU A 102 -4.73 -8.44 -46.98
N SER A 103 -3.60 -8.83 -47.59
CA SER A 103 -2.27 -8.61 -47.01
C SER A 103 -1.97 -7.12 -46.81
N ALA A 104 -2.30 -6.26 -47.77
CA ALA A 104 -2.15 -4.82 -47.64
C ALA A 104 -2.98 -4.26 -46.47
N VAL A 105 -4.25 -4.68 -46.36
CA VAL A 105 -5.14 -4.31 -45.24
C VAL A 105 -4.54 -4.71 -43.89
N LEU A 106 -4.04 -5.94 -43.76
CA LEU A 106 -3.44 -6.43 -42.52
C LEU A 106 -2.13 -5.70 -42.17
N VAL A 107 -1.26 -5.45 -43.15
CA VAL A 107 0.00 -4.70 -42.95
C VAL A 107 -0.29 -3.25 -42.56
N THR A 108 -1.24 -2.59 -43.22
CA THR A 108 -1.64 -1.23 -42.85
C THR A 108 -2.24 -1.19 -41.44
N LEU A 109 -3.10 -2.16 -41.09
CA LEU A 109 -3.67 -2.25 -39.75
C LEU A 109 -2.57 -2.46 -38.69
N ALA A 110 -1.64 -3.38 -38.92
CA ALA A 110 -0.51 -3.61 -38.04
C ALA A 110 0.38 -2.36 -37.91
N GLY A 111 0.61 -1.63 -39.01
CA GLY A 111 1.35 -0.37 -39.00
C GLY A 111 0.65 0.73 -38.19
N VAL A 112 -0.69 0.81 -38.24
CA VAL A 112 -1.47 1.75 -37.42
C VAL A 112 -1.35 1.42 -35.93
N TYR A 113 -1.52 0.15 -35.54
CA TYR A 113 -1.35 -0.26 -34.14
C TYR A 113 0.09 -0.13 -33.65
N LEU A 114 1.09 -0.42 -34.49
CA LEU A 114 2.50 -0.22 -34.16
C LEU A 114 2.81 1.27 -33.96
N LEU A 115 2.29 2.14 -34.84
CA LEU A 115 2.45 3.59 -34.70
C LEU A 115 1.82 4.09 -33.40
N ALA A 116 0.62 3.64 -33.07
CA ALA A 116 -0.02 3.97 -31.80
C ALA A 116 0.80 3.50 -30.60
N ALA A 117 1.27 2.25 -30.59
CA ALA A 117 2.14 1.74 -29.54
C ALA A 117 3.46 2.54 -29.41
N VAL A 118 4.04 3.00 -30.53
CA VAL A 118 5.23 3.88 -30.52
C VAL A 118 4.89 5.27 -29.98
N ILE A 119 3.74 5.83 -30.35
CA ILE A 119 3.25 7.12 -29.84
C ILE A 119 2.99 7.00 -28.34
N GLU A 120 2.29 5.96 -27.88
CA GLU A 120 2.03 5.67 -26.47
C GLU A 120 3.33 5.48 -25.70
N TYR A 121 4.31 4.74 -26.25
CA TYR A 121 5.63 4.60 -25.64
C TYR A 121 6.39 5.93 -25.56
N ALA A 122 6.39 6.73 -26.62
CA ALA A 122 7.06 8.02 -26.66
C ALA A 122 6.39 9.03 -25.70
N LEU A 123 5.07 9.12 -25.72
CA LEU A 123 4.28 9.93 -24.78
C LEU A 123 4.45 9.42 -23.35
N GLY A 124 4.44 8.10 -23.13
CA GLY A 124 4.70 7.46 -21.84
C GLY A 124 6.09 7.83 -21.30
N MET A 125 7.15 7.76 -22.09
CA MET A 125 8.48 8.18 -21.60
C MET A 125 8.58 9.68 -21.33
N THR A 126 7.81 10.51 -22.04
CA THR A 126 7.88 11.99 -21.93
C THR A 126 6.93 12.56 -20.86
N ILE A 127 5.80 11.87 -20.61
CA ILE A 127 4.70 12.30 -19.73
C ILE A 127 4.60 11.40 -18.48
N ASN A 128 4.90 10.09 -18.54
CA ASN A 128 4.77 9.20 -17.36
C ASN A 128 5.86 9.37 -16.30
N ARG A 129 7.06 9.87 -16.63
CA ARG A 129 8.07 10.16 -15.58
C ARG A 129 7.60 11.29 -14.64
N PRO A 130 7.05 12.41 -15.14
CA PRO A 130 6.32 13.36 -14.31
C PRO A 130 5.02 12.79 -13.72
N PHE A 131 4.23 12.00 -14.46
CA PHE A 131 2.93 11.47 -14.01
C PHE A 131 3.02 10.48 -12.85
N MET A 132 4.00 9.57 -12.83
CA MET A 132 4.25 8.69 -11.67
C MET A 132 4.69 9.48 -10.43
N THR A 133 5.33 10.64 -10.64
CA THR A 133 5.68 11.60 -9.59
C THR A 133 4.49 12.49 -9.19
N PHE A 134 3.46 12.59 -10.03
CA PHE A 134 2.25 13.41 -9.83
C PHE A 134 1.06 12.60 -9.29
N MET A 135 1.01 11.29 -9.56
CA MET A 135 0.03 10.33 -9.01
C MET A 135 0.13 10.15 -7.49
N SER A 136 1.16 10.72 -6.83
CA SER A 136 1.18 10.87 -5.38
C SER A 136 0.22 11.94 -4.87
N ASP A 137 -0.22 12.87 -5.74
CA ASP A 137 -1.23 13.87 -5.45
C ASP A 137 -2.51 13.53 -6.22
N ASN A 138 -3.65 13.52 -5.52
CA ASN A 138 -4.98 13.13 -6.01
C ASN A 138 -5.55 13.95 -7.20
N ASN A 139 -4.73 14.73 -7.91
CA ASN A 139 -5.12 15.41 -9.14
C ASN A 139 -4.74 14.55 -10.34
N ILE A 140 -5.66 13.69 -10.77
CA ILE A 140 -5.58 13.11 -12.11
C ILE A 140 -5.69 14.28 -13.09
N SER A 141 -4.55 14.72 -13.65
CA SER A 141 -4.57 15.74 -14.70
C SER A 141 -5.49 15.25 -15.83
N GLY A 142 -6.39 16.11 -16.31
CA GLY A 142 -7.38 15.72 -17.35
C GLY A 142 -6.76 15.41 -18.72
N ILE A 143 -5.48 15.74 -18.91
CA ILE A 143 -4.76 15.65 -20.19
C ILE A 143 -4.56 14.17 -20.63
N PRO A 144 -4.04 13.25 -19.79
CA PRO A 144 -3.96 11.81 -20.08
C PRO A 144 -5.28 11.15 -20.47
N ILE A 145 -6.39 11.56 -19.84
CA ILE A 145 -7.71 10.99 -20.13
C ILE A 145 -8.14 11.40 -21.54
N ILE A 146 -8.06 12.69 -21.87
CA ILE A 146 -8.44 13.21 -23.19
C ILE A 146 -7.59 12.58 -24.31
N SER A 147 -6.28 12.38 -24.09
CA SER A 147 -5.42 11.72 -25.08
C SER A 147 -5.83 10.26 -25.31
N ALA A 148 -6.17 9.51 -24.26
CA ALA A 148 -6.64 8.13 -24.42
C ALA A 148 -7.95 8.05 -25.23
N TYR A 149 -8.90 8.95 -24.98
CA TYR A 149 -10.13 9.04 -25.78
C TYR A 149 -9.86 9.40 -27.24
N PHE A 150 -8.98 10.38 -27.49
CA PHE A 150 -8.63 10.77 -28.85
C PHE A 150 -7.92 9.65 -29.61
N GLU A 151 -6.93 9.01 -28.99
CA GLU A 151 -6.17 7.91 -29.59
C GLU A 151 -7.08 6.73 -29.94
N THR A 152 -7.91 6.30 -29.00
CA THR A 152 -8.84 5.18 -29.23
C THR A 152 -9.94 5.52 -30.24
N ALA A 153 -10.39 6.78 -30.31
CA ALA A 153 -11.28 7.25 -31.36
C ALA A 153 -10.62 7.18 -32.75
N VAL A 154 -9.38 7.64 -32.87
CA VAL A 154 -8.61 7.59 -34.13
C VAL A 154 -8.33 6.14 -34.52
N LEU A 155 -7.84 5.31 -33.60
CA LEU A 155 -7.57 3.89 -33.82
C LEU A 155 -8.82 3.12 -34.22
N GLY A 156 -9.92 3.31 -33.50
CA GLY A 156 -11.21 2.70 -33.81
C GLY A 156 -11.72 3.12 -35.18
N GLY A 157 -11.68 4.42 -35.48
CA GLY A 157 -12.08 4.97 -36.77
C GLY A 157 -11.25 4.40 -37.93
N LEU A 158 -9.93 4.42 -37.81
CA LEU A 158 -9.02 3.87 -38.83
C LEU A 158 -9.22 2.36 -39.03
N THR A 159 -9.40 1.61 -37.94
CA THR A 159 -9.65 0.16 -38.01
C THR A 159 -10.95 -0.14 -38.77
N TRP A 160 -12.03 0.58 -38.46
CA TRP A 160 -13.31 0.42 -39.16
C TRP A 160 -13.23 0.86 -40.62
N LEU A 161 -12.45 1.90 -40.93
CA LEU A 161 -12.24 2.36 -42.31
C LEU A 161 -11.44 1.35 -43.13
N ILE A 162 -10.34 0.83 -42.56
CA ILE A 162 -9.41 -0.08 -43.24
C ILE A 162 -10.09 -1.45 -43.47
N VAL A 163 -10.71 -2.00 -42.43
CA VAL A 163 -11.24 -3.38 -42.45
C VAL A 163 -12.69 -3.44 -42.95
N GLY A 164 -13.49 -2.39 -42.76
CA GLY A 164 -14.94 -2.45 -42.90
C GLY A 164 -15.48 -2.83 -44.28
N GLU A 165 -16.66 -3.47 -44.32
CA GLU A 165 -17.37 -3.82 -45.56
C GLU A 165 -17.67 -2.59 -46.44
N THR A 166 -18.02 -1.45 -45.84
CA THR A 166 -18.26 -0.20 -46.56
C THR A 166 -17.00 0.68 -46.68
N GLY A 167 -15.87 0.19 -46.15
CA GLY A 167 -14.55 0.84 -46.15
C GLY A 167 -13.62 0.30 -47.23
N TRP A 168 -12.31 0.27 -46.92
CA TRP A 168 -11.27 -0.10 -47.89
C TRP A 168 -11.30 -1.58 -48.25
N ALA A 169 -11.48 -2.48 -47.28
CA ALA A 169 -11.51 -3.91 -47.54
C ALA A 169 -12.85 -4.45 -48.10
N GLY A 170 -13.83 -3.58 -48.40
CA GLY A 170 -15.18 -3.97 -48.81
C GLY A 170 -15.28 -4.91 -50.01
N ASP A 171 -14.57 -4.59 -51.10
CA ASP A 171 -14.42 -5.43 -52.27
C ASP A 171 -13.00 -5.97 -52.34
N LEU A 172 -12.78 -7.24 -52.02
CA LEU A 172 -11.44 -7.83 -52.09
C LEU A 172 -10.97 -8.05 -53.54
N SER A 173 -11.85 -8.02 -54.54
CA SER A 173 -11.47 -8.28 -55.93
C SER A 173 -10.78 -7.09 -56.62
N SER A 174 -10.91 -5.88 -56.06
CA SER A 174 -10.30 -4.65 -56.59
C SER A 174 -9.73 -3.77 -55.49
N PHE A 175 -8.79 -2.86 -55.78
CA PHE A 175 -8.26 -1.90 -54.78
C PHE A 175 -9.21 -0.72 -54.50
N LYS A 176 -10.42 -0.71 -55.07
CA LYS A 176 -11.43 0.32 -54.81
C LYS A 176 -12.04 0.15 -53.41
N MET A 177 -12.60 1.24 -52.88
CA MET A 177 -13.36 1.22 -51.63
C MET A 177 -14.84 0.87 -51.88
N GLY A 178 -15.51 0.34 -50.87
CA GLY A 178 -16.90 -0.12 -50.96
C GLY A 178 -17.01 -1.56 -51.46
N SER A 179 -18.23 -2.10 -51.52
CA SER A 179 -18.47 -3.44 -52.05
C SER A 179 -18.84 -3.38 -53.54
N ALA A 180 -18.74 -4.51 -54.24
CA ALA A 180 -18.98 -4.58 -55.69
C ALA A 180 -20.33 -3.98 -56.12
N ASP A 181 -21.35 -4.07 -55.25
CA ASP A 181 -22.73 -3.65 -55.54
C ASP A 181 -23.18 -2.41 -54.75
N LYS A 182 -22.36 -1.84 -53.85
CA LYS A 182 -22.76 -0.72 -52.98
C LYS A 182 -21.65 0.32 -52.82
N LYS A 183 -22.04 1.61 -52.88
CA LYS A 183 -21.12 2.74 -52.71
C LYS A 183 -20.39 2.70 -51.37
N ALA A 184 -19.11 3.07 -51.40
CA ALA A 184 -18.29 3.26 -50.20
C ALA A 184 -18.88 4.34 -49.28
N ARG A 185 -18.68 4.17 -47.96
CA ARG A 185 -19.14 5.13 -46.94
C ARG A 185 -18.03 5.41 -45.91
N PRO A 186 -16.89 5.98 -46.34
CA PRO A 186 -15.70 6.09 -45.49
C PRO A 186 -15.92 6.95 -44.24
N LEU A 187 -16.71 8.03 -44.33
CA LEU A 187 -17.05 8.88 -43.19
C LEU A 187 -17.93 8.15 -42.16
N GLU A 188 -18.87 7.32 -42.63
CA GLU A 188 -19.70 6.49 -41.74
C GLU A 188 -18.82 5.45 -41.02
N CYS A 189 -17.90 4.79 -41.74
CA CYS A 189 -16.94 3.85 -41.13
C CYS A 189 -16.09 4.52 -40.04
N LEU A 190 -15.51 5.67 -40.35
CA LEU A 190 -14.68 6.44 -39.41
C LEU A 190 -15.48 6.83 -38.17
N ALA A 191 -16.69 7.37 -38.35
CA ALA A 191 -17.53 7.81 -37.24
C ALA A 191 -18.00 6.64 -36.35
N LEU A 192 -18.45 5.54 -36.94
CA LEU A 192 -18.88 4.35 -36.18
C LEU A 192 -17.70 3.70 -35.43
N GLY A 193 -16.53 3.64 -36.06
CA GLY A 193 -15.31 3.14 -35.41
C GLY A 193 -14.83 4.04 -34.28
N ALA A 194 -14.86 5.36 -34.48
CA ALA A 194 -14.51 6.32 -33.44
C ALA A 194 -15.43 6.21 -32.22
N LEU A 195 -16.75 6.08 -32.45
CA LEU A 195 -17.73 5.86 -31.38
C LEU A 195 -17.49 4.53 -30.65
N ALA A 196 -17.20 3.45 -31.38
CA ALA A 196 -16.87 2.16 -30.77
C ALA A 196 -15.60 2.23 -29.92
N GLY A 197 -14.58 2.97 -30.38
CA GLY A 197 -13.36 3.25 -29.65
C GLY A 197 -13.63 4.01 -28.35
N ILE A 198 -14.33 5.15 -28.42
CA ILE A 198 -14.70 5.98 -27.27
C ILE A 198 -15.47 5.18 -26.22
N LEU A 199 -16.47 4.40 -26.64
CA LEU A 199 -17.27 3.59 -25.71
C LEU A 199 -16.46 2.46 -25.09
N THR A 200 -15.58 1.82 -25.85
CA THR A 200 -14.67 0.79 -25.33
C THR A 200 -13.72 1.37 -24.28
N THR A 201 -13.15 2.54 -24.54
CA THR A 201 -12.30 3.27 -23.59
C THR A 201 -13.06 3.67 -22.33
N SER A 202 -14.31 4.14 -22.48
CA SER A 202 -15.18 4.45 -21.34
C SER A 202 -15.42 3.22 -20.45
N LEU A 203 -15.60 2.04 -21.06
CA LEU A 203 -15.75 0.79 -20.32
C LEU A 203 -14.47 0.43 -19.56
N PHE A 204 -13.29 0.57 -20.18
CA PHE A 204 -12.02 0.32 -19.51
C PHE A 204 -11.77 1.28 -18.33
N PHE A 205 -12.04 2.58 -18.48
CA PHE A 205 -11.97 3.53 -17.35
C PHE A 205 -12.95 3.18 -16.24
N SER A 206 -14.16 2.71 -16.59
CA SER A 206 -15.15 2.27 -15.60
C SER A 206 -14.69 1.04 -14.85
N ILE A 207 -14.03 0.09 -15.53
CA ILE A 207 -13.46 -1.11 -14.92
C ILE A 207 -12.31 -0.74 -14.00
N ASP A 208 -11.39 0.12 -14.44
CA ASP A 208 -10.27 0.59 -13.63
C ASP A 208 -10.77 1.28 -12.35
N TRP A 209 -11.69 2.25 -12.49
CA TRP A 209 -12.31 2.92 -11.35
C TRP A 209 -12.99 1.93 -10.38
N THR A 210 -13.73 0.98 -10.93
CA THR A 210 -14.42 -0.03 -10.11
C THR A 210 -13.41 -0.95 -9.43
N PHE A 211 -12.41 -1.43 -10.15
CA PHE A 211 -11.34 -2.26 -9.61
C PHE A 211 -10.64 -1.57 -8.45
N ASN A 212 -10.26 -0.30 -8.59
CA ASN A 212 -9.63 0.47 -7.53
C ASN A 212 -10.51 0.58 -6.27
N ARG A 213 -11.83 0.78 -6.42
CA ARG A 213 -12.76 0.84 -5.28
C ARG A 213 -12.87 -0.47 -4.52
N PHE A 214 -12.98 -1.58 -5.24
CA PHE A 214 -13.03 -2.90 -4.59
C PHE A 214 -11.67 -3.35 -4.09
N PHE A 215 -10.58 -2.96 -4.75
CA PHE A 215 -9.23 -3.24 -4.26
C PHE A 215 -9.06 -2.71 -2.85
N LEU A 216 -9.41 -1.44 -2.63
CA LEU A 216 -9.40 -0.82 -1.31
C LEU A 216 -10.32 -1.56 -0.32
N LEU A 217 -11.56 -1.86 -0.73
CA LEU A 217 -12.50 -2.59 0.13
C LEU A 217 -11.96 -3.98 0.51
N ILE A 218 -11.33 -4.69 -0.42
CA ILE A 218 -10.78 -6.02 -0.17
C ILE A 218 -9.56 -5.91 0.74
N SER A 219 -8.59 -5.06 0.40
CA SER A 219 -7.31 -4.95 1.11
C SER A 219 -7.41 -4.35 2.52
N GLU A 220 -8.42 -3.52 2.77
CA GLU A 220 -8.57 -2.86 4.08
C GLU A 220 -9.62 -3.53 4.97
N VAL A 221 -10.51 -4.36 4.40
CA VAL A 221 -11.68 -4.91 5.12
C VAL A 221 -11.87 -6.41 4.89
N LEU A 222 -12.07 -6.84 3.63
CA LEU A 222 -12.58 -8.19 3.35
C LEU A 222 -11.52 -9.29 3.40
N ASP A 223 -10.25 -8.96 3.20
CA ASP A 223 -9.14 -9.91 3.22
C ASP A 223 -8.69 -10.30 4.63
N GLN A 224 -9.18 -9.57 5.64
CA GLN A 224 -8.98 -9.75 7.08
C GLN A 224 -7.51 -9.74 7.53
N SER A 225 -6.60 -9.27 6.69
CA SER A 225 -5.17 -9.31 6.89
C SER A 225 -4.61 -7.93 6.61
N GLY A 226 -3.81 -7.34 7.51
CA GLY A 226 -3.16 -6.06 7.20
C GLY A 226 -1.94 -6.21 6.29
N GLU A 227 -1.72 -7.42 5.76
CA GLU A 227 -0.75 -7.78 4.75
C GLU A 227 -1.45 -8.59 3.65
N THR A 228 -0.75 -8.86 2.55
CA THR A 228 -1.27 -9.66 1.43
C THR A 228 -1.79 -11.05 1.87
N SER A 229 -3.05 -11.38 1.54
CA SER A 229 -3.66 -12.69 1.86
C SER A 229 -4.17 -13.44 0.63
N ILE A 230 -4.27 -14.77 0.74
CA ILE A 230 -4.81 -15.60 -0.35
C ILE A 230 -6.31 -15.34 -0.57
N LEU A 231 -7.03 -15.00 0.49
CA LEU A 231 -8.44 -14.68 0.43
C LEU A 231 -8.67 -13.38 -0.36
N GLY A 232 -7.85 -12.35 -0.07
CA GLY A 232 -7.86 -11.11 -0.84
C GLY A 232 -7.64 -11.35 -2.32
N PHE A 233 -6.64 -12.17 -2.67
CA PHE A 233 -6.39 -12.55 -4.07
C PHE A 233 -7.52 -13.31 -4.74
N LYS A 234 -8.20 -14.20 -4.01
CA LYS A 234 -9.36 -14.91 -4.56
C LYS A 234 -10.48 -13.93 -4.91
N TYR A 235 -10.76 -12.95 -4.04
CA TYR A 235 -11.76 -11.92 -4.31
C TYR A 235 -11.36 -11.01 -5.47
N LEU A 236 -10.13 -10.50 -5.47
CA LEU A 236 -9.59 -9.67 -6.54
C LEU A 236 -9.62 -10.40 -7.88
N GLY A 237 -9.21 -11.67 -7.89
CA GLY A 237 -9.17 -12.50 -9.08
C GLY A 237 -10.56 -12.80 -9.64
N LEU A 238 -11.49 -13.21 -8.78
CA LEU A 238 -12.88 -13.45 -9.17
C LEU A 238 -13.52 -12.20 -9.76
N MET A 239 -13.29 -11.05 -9.13
CA MET A 239 -13.78 -9.77 -9.59
C MET A 239 -13.17 -9.38 -10.94
N MET A 240 -11.85 -9.44 -11.08
CA MET A 240 -11.13 -9.08 -12.31
C MET A 240 -11.59 -9.95 -13.49
N VAL A 241 -11.69 -11.27 -13.28
CA VAL A 241 -12.21 -12.22 -14.29
C VAL A 241 -13.64 -11.86 -14.67
N THR A 242 -14.51 -11.59 -13.70
CA THR A 242 -15.90 -11.23 -13.96
C THR A 242 -16.00 -9.93 -14.76
N MET A 243 -15.28 -8.88 -14.36
CA MET A 243 -15.32 -7.58 -15.02
C MET A 243 -14.80 -7.63 -16.44
N LEU A 244 -13.67 -8.29 -16.68
CA LEU A 244 -13.10 -8.40 -18.02
C LEU A 244 -13.94 -9.33 -18.91
N THR A 245 -14.55 -10.38 -18.36
CA THR A 245 -15.50 -11.24 -19.11
C THR A 245 -16.72 -10.43 -19.57
N VAL A 246 -17.34 -9.67 -18.67
CA VAL A 246 -18.51 -8.84 -19.01
C VAL A 246 -18.12 -7.69 -19.93
N CYS A 247 -16.92 -7.10 -19.75
CA CYS A 247 -16.36 -6.13 -20.67
C CYS A 247 -16.20 -6.70 -22.09
N GLY A 248 -15.62 -7.90 -22.22
CA GLY A 248 -15.50 -8.60 -23.48
C GLY A 248 -16.86 -8.76 -24.17
N CYS A 249 -17.90 -9.18 -23.43
CA CYS A 249 -19.28 -9.23 -23.95
C CYS A 249 -19.77 -7.87 -24.46
N MET A 250 -19.54 -6.80 -23.69
CA MET A 250 -19.97 -5.45 -24.04
C MET A 250 -19.25 -4.95 -25.30
N VAL A 251 -17.92 -5.08 -25.36
CA VAL A 251 -17.09 -4.73 -26.51
C VAL A 251 -17.51 -5.51 -27.77
N ALA A 252 -17.85 -6.79 -27.64
CA ALA A 252 -18.38 -7.58 -28.74
C ALA A 252 -19.71 -7.02 -29.26
N GLY A 253 -20.63 -6.67 -28.34
CA GLY A 253 -21.92 -6.07 -28.67
C GLY A 253 -21.78 -4.70 -29.34
N LEU A 254 -20.88 -3.85 -28.83
CA LEU A 254 -20.54 -2.56 -29.43
C LEU A 254 -19.96 -2.75 -30.84
N THR A 255 -19.01 -3.67 -30.99
CA THR A 255 -18.41 -3.98 -32.29
C THR A 255 -19.46 -4.44 -33.31
N LEU A 256 -20.41 -5.29 -32.89
CA LEU A 256 -21.53 -5.74 -33.74
C LEU A 256 -22.53 -4.63 -34.08
N GLY A 257 -22.86 -3.75 -33.12
CA GLY A 257 -23.79 -2.63 -33.32
C GLY A 257 -23.22 -1.55 -34.24
N PHE A 258 -21.93 -1.27 -34.10
CA PHE A 258 -21.19 -0.27 -34.86
C PHE A 258 -20.43 -0.84 -36.07
N ALA A 259 -20.57 -2.14 -36.38
CA ALA A 259 -19.89 -2.75 -37.52
C ALA A 259 -20.26 -2.00 -38.83
N PRO A 260 -19.31 -1.64 -39.70
CA PRO A 260 -19.55 -0.83 -40.90
C PRO A 260 -20.11 -1.68 -42.07
N VAL A 261 -21.10 -2.51 -41.76
CA VAL A 261 -21.79 -3.44 -42.66
C VAL A 261 -23.07 -2.79 -43.18
N ASN A 262 -23.48 -3.08 -44.41
CA ASN A 262 -24.69 -2.53 -45.02
C ASN A 262 -25.98 -3.06 -44.37
N ARG A 263 -26.33 -2.53 -43.19
CA ARG A 263 -27.51 -2.89 -42.40
C ARG A 263 -28.26 -1.66 -41.90
N ASP A 264 -29.57 -1.79 -41.72
CA ASP A 264 -30.42 -0.71 -41.23
C ASP A 264 -30.18 -0.39 -39.75
N TRP A 265 -30.48 0.84 -39.35
CA TRP A 265 -30.34 1.31 -37.96
C TRP A 265 -31.15 0.49 -36.95
N GLY A 266 -32.33 -0.01 -37.33
CA GLY A 266 -33.12 -0.90 -36.47
C GLY A 266 -32.39 -2.20 -36.13
N TYR A 267 -31.57 -2.72 -37.05
CA TYR A 267 -30.71 -3.87 -36.79
C TYR A 267 -29.60 -3.53 -35.78
N ARG A 268 -28.93 -2.39 -36.01
CA ARG A 268 -27.84 -1.89 -35.16
C ARG A 268 -28.32 -1.68 -33.72
N TYR A 269 -29.46 -1.02 -33.55
CA TYR A 269 -30.06 -0.77 -32.24
C TYR A 269 -30.33 -2.07 -31.47
N ARG A 270 -30.92 -3.09 -32.11
CA ARG A 270 -31.16 -4.40 -31.47
C ARG A 270 -29.88 -5.07 -30.96
N ARG A 271 -28.73 -4.80 -31.58
CA ARG A 271 -27.42 -5.32 -31.14
C ARG A 271 -26.80 -4.52 -30.01
N LEU A 272 -27.19 -3.26 -29.85
CA LEU A 272 -26.79 -2.42 -28.72
C LEU A 272 -27.62 -2.67 -27.45
N ILE A 273 -28.76 -3.37 -27.55
CA ILE A 273 -29.58 -3.73 -26.37
C ILE A 273 -28.80 -4.57 -25.37
N LEU A 274 -28.08 -5.61 -25.82
CA LEU A 274 -27.32 -6.48 -24.92
C LEU A 274 -26.18 -5.74 -24.18
N PRO A 275 -25.26 -5.04 -24.85
CA PRO A 275 -24.21 -4.29 -24.15
C PRO A 275 -24.81 -3.17 -23.27
N GLY A 276 -25.88 -2.52 -23.71
CA GLY A 276 -26.60 -1.52 -22.90
C GLY A 276 -27.21 -2.12 -21.63
N ALA A 277 -27.89 -3.26 -21.73
CA ALA A 277 -28.46 -3.96 -20.58
C ALA A 277 -27.38 -4.45 -19.61
N LEU A 278 -26.28 -5.00 -20.12
CA LEU A 278 -25.12 -5.40 -19.30
C LEU A 278 -24.52 -4.19 -18.59
N ALA A 279 -24.33 -3.07 -19.29
CA ALA A 279 -23.81 -1.83 -18.69
C ALA A 279 -24.71 -1.33 -17.55
N VAL A 280 -26.03 -1.36 -17.73
CA VAL A 280 -27.00 -0.99 -16.68
C VAL A 280 -26.91 -1.94 -15.48
N VAL A 281 -26.88 -3.26 -15.71
CA VAL A 281 -26.75 -4.24 -14.63
C VAL A 281 -25.45 -4.06 -13.85
N CYS A 282 -24.33 -3.86 -14.56
CA CYS A 282 -23.03 -3.59 -13.94
C CYS A 282 -23.06 -2.29 -13.14
N LEU A 283 -23.60 -1.21 -13.70
CA LEU A 283 -23.71 0.08 -13.03
C LEU A 283 -24.53 -0.04 -11.74
N LEU A 284 -25.70 -0.68 -11.79
CA LEU A 284 -26.55 -0.88 -10.60
C LEU A 284 -25.86 -1.76 -9.54
N SER A 285 -25.14 -2.80 -9.97
CA SER A 285 -24.39 -3.68 -9.06
C SER A 285 -23.26 -2.92 -8.36
N VAL A 286 -22.48 -2.14 -9.12
CA VAL A 286 -21.38 -1.35 -8.61
C VAL A 286 -21.87 -0.22 -7.70
N LEU A 287 -22.96 0.47 -8.06
CA LEU A 287 -23.58 1.48 -7.20
C LEU A 287 -24.11 0.88 -5.91
N GLY A 288 -24.77 -0.28 -5.97
CA GLY A 288 -25.28 -0.98 -4.79
C GLY A 288 -24.16 -1.39 -3.84
N ILE A 289 -23.07 -1.98 -4.37
CA ILE A 289 -21.91 -2.38 -3.57
C ILE A 289 -21.19 -1.17 -2.99
N ASN A 290 -20.97 -0.12 -3.79
CA ASN A 290 -20.33 1.11 -3.31
C ASN A 290 -21.17 1.81 -2.24
N GLN A 291 -22.49 1.87 -2.39
CA GLN A 291 -23.36 2.47 -1.38
C GLN A 291 -23.36 1.65 -0.08
N HIS A 292 -23.39 0.32 -0.19
CA HIS A 292 -23.27 -0.55 0.97
C HIS A 292 -21.92 -0.34 1.67
N ALA A 293 -20.81 -0.30 0.92
CA ALA A 293 -19.48 -0.09 1.46
C ALA A 293 -19.27 1.32 2.01
N ALA A 294 -19.89 2.35 1.44
CA ALA A 294 -19.88 3.71 1.97
C ALA A 294 -20.53 3.76 3.36
N VAL A 295 -21.70 3.13 3.52
CA VAL A 295 -22.42 3.14 4.80
C VAL A 295 -21.79 2.23 5.84
N LYS A 296 -21.32 1.05 5.42
CA LYS A 296 -20.83 0.02 6.35
C LYS A 296 -19.35 0.16 6.69
N TYR A 297 -18.54 0.65 5.74
CA TYR A 297 -17.08 0.61 5.81
C TYR A 297 -16.42 1.97 5.55
N ASP A 298 -17.19 3.07 5.49
CA ASP A 298 -16.69 4.44 5.32
C ASP A 298 -16.01 4.75 3.98
N LEU A 299 -16.31 3.98 2.93
CA LEU A 299 -15.67 4.14 1.60
C LEU A 299 -15.92 5.53 0.94
N ASP A 300 -16.93 6.28 1.40
CA ASP A 300 -17.24 7.63 0.94
C ASP A 300 -16.46 8.73 1.69
N LYS A 301 -15.81 8.40 2.80
CA LYS A 301 -14.99 9.34 3.55
C LYS A 301 -13.66 9.56 2.84
N LYS A 302 -13.10 10.75 3.04
CA LYS A 302 -11.83 11.14 2.43
C LYS A 302 -10.65 10.65 3.25
N ASP A 303 -10.74 10.76 4.57
CA ASP A 303 -9.68 10.41 5.51
C ASP A 303 -10.23 9.93 6.85
N LEU A 304 -9.35 9.37 7.69
CA LEU A 304 -9.67 8.92 9.03
C LEU A 304 -10.20 10.07 9.91
N ALA A 305 -9.74 11.31 9.68
CA ALA A 305 -10.19 12.47 10.44
C ALA A 305 -11.68 12.74 10.21
N GLN A 306 -12.14 12.66 8.97
CA GLN A 306 -13.55 12.76 8.61
C GLN A 306 -14.36 11.57 9.12
N ALA A 307 -13.84 10.34 8.99
CA ALA A 307 -14.54 9.13 9.42
C ALA A 307 -14.74 9.05 10.94
N ALA A 308 -13.70 9.38 11.71
CA ALA A 308 -13.75 9.37 13.18
C ALA A 308 -14.23 10.70 13.79
N GLY A 309 -14.55 11.70 12.97
CA GLY A 309 -15.00 13.02 13.41
C GLY A 309 -13.97 13.74 14.29
N LEU A 310 -12.71 13.77 13.87
CA LEU A 310 -11.61 14.38 14.62
C LEU A 310 -11.63 15.91 14.49
N SER A 311 -11.23 16.61 15.55
CA SER A 311 -11.13 18.07 15.51
C SER A 311 -9.83 18.49 14.81
N SER A 312 -9.95 19.36 13.81
CA SER A 312 -8.83 20.07 13.19
C SER A 312 -8.44 21.29 14.04
N SER A 313 -7.88 21.05 15.24
CA SER A 313 -7.18 22.14 15.93
C SER A 313 -5.93 22.52 15.14
N ALA A 314 -5.53 23.80 15.18
CA ALA A 314 -4.26 24.22 14.59
C ALA A 314 -3.14 23.31 15.10
N GLU A 315 -2.25 22.86 14.19
CA GLU A 315 -1.10 22.04 14.55
C GLU A 315 -0.25 22.82 15.57
N GLN A 316 -0.35 22.42 16.84
CA GLN A 316 0.56 22.90 17.87
C GLN A 316 1.87 22.10 17.73
N SER A 317 3.00 22.76 17.97
CA SER A 317 4.29 22.09 18.09
C SER A 317 4.84 22.26 19.48
N LYS A 318 5.49 21.20 19.97
CA LYS A 318 6.24 21.20 21.22
C LYS A 318 7.72 21.31 20.93
N THR A 319 8.50 21.67 21.95
CA THR A 319 9.96 21.67 21.86
C THR A 319 10.51 20.43 22.53
N ILE A 320 11.37 19.71 21.82
CA ILE A 320 12.21 18.66 22.40
C ILE A 320 13.63 19.21 22.63
N LEU A 321 14.14 19.01 23.84
CA LEU A 321 15.53 19.24 24.21
C LEU A 321 16.19 17.89 24.51
N LEU A 322 17.06 17.43 23.61
CA LEU A 322 17.85 16.20 23.79
C LEU A 322 19.19 16.55 24.45
N PHE A 323 19.54 15.87 25.54
CA PHE A 323 20.83 16.05 26.22
C PHE A 323 21.89 15.14 25.59
N LYS A 324 22.95 15.71 25.02
CA LYS A 324 24.07 15.01 24.35
C LYS A 324 25.35 15.07 25.20
N SER A 325 26.38 14.31 24.81
CA SER A 325 27.73 14.46 25.39
C SER A 325 28.26 15.88 25.15
N ALA A 326 29.04 16.39 26.11
CA ALA A 326 29.64 17.72 26.09
C ALA A 326 30.68 17.93 24.97
N ASP A 327 31.09 16.87 24.28
CA ASP A 327 32.03 16.94 23.14
C ASP A 327 31.43 17.63 21.90
N ASN A 328 30.09 17.77 21.85
CA ASN A 328 29.38 18.57 20.85
C ASN A 328 29.15 20.00 21.39
N SER A 329 29.33 21.02 20.56
CA SER A 329 29.51 22.45 20.89
C SER A 329 28.44 23.16 21.76
N SER A 330 27.37 22.49 22.19
CA SER A 330 26.40 23.00 23.17
C SER A 330 25.89 21.94 24.16
N GLY A 331 26.30 20.67 24.04
CA GLY A 331 25.81 19.57 24.89
C GLY A 331 24.30 19.28 24.79
N VAL A 332 23.54 20.02 23.98
CA VAL A 332 22.09 19.86 23.81
C VAL A 332 21.70 19.98 22.34
N LEU A 333 20.53 19.44 22.01
CA LEU A 333 19.91 19.57 20.69
C LEU A 333 18.45 19.97 20.86
N LEU A 334 18.06 21.06 20.20
CA LEU A 334 16.68 21.49 20.08
C LEU A 334 16.02 20.92 18.82
N GLN A 335 14.78 20.48 18.96
CA GLN A 335 13.98 19.98 17.86
C GLN A 335 12.53 20.44 18.01
N GLU A 336 11.94 20.90 16.91
CA GLU A 336 10.49 21.04 16.81
C GLU A 336 9.82 19.66 16.74
N TRP A 337 8.84 19.45 17.60
CA TRP A 337 8.05 18.24 17.65
C TRP A 337 6.61 18.52 17.20
N PRO A 338 6.25 18.16 15.96
CA PRO A 338 4.89 18.40 15.48
C PRO A 338 3.91 17.52 16.26
N MET A 339 2.84 18.10 16.80
CA MET A 339 1.78 17.34 17.45
C MET A 339 0.81 16.78 16.41
N ALA A 340 1.36 16.04 15.44
CA ALA A 340 0.63 15.35 14.39
C ALA A 340 1.36 14.06 14.00
N VAL A 341 0.62 13.02 13.61
CA VAL A 341 1.20 11.77 13.11
C VAL A 341 0.59 11.36 11.78
N GLU A 342 1.39 10.64 11.01
CA GLU A 342 0.99 10.06 9.73
C GLU A 342 0.61 8.59 9.94
N GLY A 343 -0.65 8.28 9.65
CA GLY A 343 -1.16 6.93 9.47
C GLY A 343 -1.04 6.49 8.01
N TYR A 344 -0.56 5.27 7.79
CA TYR A 344 -0.45 4.68 6.45
C TYR A 344 -1.39 3.49 6.28
N SER A 345 -2.02 3.42 5.12
CA SER A 345 -2.69 2.23 4.58
C SER A 345 -2.79 2.33 3.05
N MET A 346 -3.49 1.42 2.38
CA MET A 346 -3.74 1.50 0.94
C MET A 346 -4.61 2.71 0.56
N MET A 347 -5.33 3.31 1.53
CA MET A 347 -6.05 4.59 1.36
C MET A 347 -5.10 5.80 1.21
N GLY A 348 -3.80 5.60 1.42
CA GLY A 348 -2.78 6.64 1.37
C GLY A 348 -2.49 7.25 2.73
N LYS A 349 -1.91 8.45 2.69
CA LYS A 349 -1.41 9.16 3.87
C LYS A 349 -2.52 9.91 4.58
N ASN A 350 -2.73 9.61 5.86
CA ASN A 350 -3.69 10.30 6.72
C ASN A 350 -2.93 11.05 7.82
N ILE A 351 -3.04 12.38 7.86
CA ILE A 351 -2.43 13.20 8.91
C ILE A 351 -3.47 13.43 10.01
N VAL A 352 -3.11 13.11 11.25
CA VAL A 352 -3.98 13.30 12.42
C VAL A 352 -3.29 14.18 13.43
N THR A 353 -3.93 15.29 13.81
CA THR A 353 -3.51 16.15 14.92
C THR A 353 -3.65 15.40 16.25
N LEU A 354 -2.59 15.42 17.06
CA LEU A 354 -2.50 14.69 18.31
C LEU A 354 -3.17 15.45 19.46
N SER A 355 -4.15 14.80 20.08
CA SER A 355 -4.68 15.13 21.39
C SER A 355 -5.22 13.87 22.03
N GLU A 356 -5.28 13.81 23.36
CA GLU A 356 -5.90 12.66 24.06
C GLU A 356 -7.35 12.46 23.63
N GLU A 357 -8.06 13.55 23.35
CA GLU A 357 -9.42 13.53 22.83
C GLU A 357 -9.50 12.87 21.45
N ASN A 358 -8.64 13.27 20.51
CA ASN A 358 -8.63 12.69 19.16
C ASN A 358 -8.26 11.20 19.19
N LEU A 359 -7.25 10.80 19.98
CA LEU A 359 -6.90 9.38 20.12
C LEU A 359 -8.05 8.57 20.74
N THR A 360 -8.76 9.13 21.73
CA THR A 360 -9.96 8.51 22.32
C THR A 360 -11.09 8.35 21.30
N ARG A 361 -11.29 9.34 20.42
CA ARG A 361 -12.27 9.24 19.31
C ARG A 361 -11.89 8.14 18.33
N ILE A 362 -10.61 7.97 18.01
CA ILE A 362 -10.13 6.88 17.15
C ILE A 362 -10.37 5.51 17.80
N ILE A 363 -10.14 5.36 19.12
CA ILE A 363 -10.46 4.11 19.84
C ILE A 363 -11.94 3.79 19.72
N LYS A 364 -12.81 4.75 20.04
CA LYS A 364 -14.27 4.59 19.90
C LYS A 364 -14.69 4.27 18.47
N TYR A 365 -14.00 4.85 17.49
CA TYR A 365 -14.25 4.57 16.08
C TYR A 365 -13.95 3.10 15.74
N ILE A 366 -12.80 2.56 16.17
CA ILE A 366 -12.48 1.13 15.97
C ILE A 366 -13.53 0.25 16.66
N ASP A 367 -13.89 0.57 17.91
CA ASP A 367 -14.86 -0.21 18.70
C ASP A 367 -16.27 -0.22 18.06
N ASN A 368 -16.66 0.88 17.41
CA ASN A 368 -17.94 1.00 16.72
C ASN A 368 -17.96 0.28 15.34
N HIS A 369 -16.80 -0.20 14.85
CA HIS A 369 -16.67 -0.90 13.57
C HIS A 369 -16.06 -2.30 13.75
N PRO A 370 -16.75 -3.22 14.46
CA PRO A 370 -16.24 -4.58 14.71
C PRO A 370 -16.05 -5.40 13.41
N ASP A 371 -16.88 -5.13 12.41
CA ASP A 371 -16.79 -5.73 11.06
C ASP A 371 -15.65 -5.15 10.21
N GLY A 372 -14.92 -4.16 10.72
CA GLY A 372 -13.89 -3.42 10.01
C GLY A 372 -14.38 -2.13 9.36
N SER A 373 -13.42 -1.36 8.87
CA SER A 373 -13.61 -0.11 8.10
C SER A 373 -12.34 0.10 7.26
N ILE A 374 -12.43 0.85 6.16
CA ILE A 374 -11.27 1.12 5.29
C ILE A 374 -10.13 1.89 5.99
N TYR A 375 -10.39 2.41 7.20
CA TYR A 375 -9.39 3.10 8.02
C TYR A 375 -8.95 2.29 9.24
N LYS A 376 -9.32 1.02 9.37
CA LYS A 376 -8.96 0.19 10.53
C LYS A 376 -7.45 0.14 10.74
N TYR A 377 -6.68 -0.16 9.70
CA TYR A 377 -5.23 -0.26 9.78
C TYR A 377 -4.57 1.09 10.04
N THR A 378 -5.03 2.14 9.35
CA THR A 378 -4.62 3.53 9.61
C THR A 378 -4.86 3.93 11.06
N ALA A 379 -6.02 3.57 11.63
CA ALA A 379 -6.39 3.89 13.00
C ALA A 379 -5.45 3.22 14.02
N PHE A 380 -5.13 1.94 13.84
CA PHE A 380 -4.13 1.26 14.68
C PHE A 380 -2.74 1.90 14.56
N ASP A 381 -2.32 2.24 13.33
CA ASP A 381 -1.04 2.89 13.06
C ASP A 381 -0.95 4.27 13.75
N VAL A 382 -2.00 5.09 13.64
CA VAL A 382 -2.12 6.38 14.31
C VAL A 382 -2.14 6.23 15.83
N LEU A 383 -2.84 5.23 16.39
CA LEU A 383 -2.93 5.07 17.84
C LEU A 383 -1.57 4.79 18.46
N PHE A 384 -0.81 3.81 17.94
CA PHE A 384 0.50 3.52 18.54
C PHE A 384 1.48 4.67 18.32
N LYS A 385 1.57 5.23 17.11
CA LYS A 385 2.44 6.38 16.83
C LYS A 385 2.05 7.59 17.64
N GLY A 386 0.75 7.85 17.77
CA GLY A 386 0.21 9.02 18.47
C GLY A 386 0.49 9.00 19.96
N TYR A 387 0.29 7.86 20.62
CA TYR A 387 0.64 7.72 22.04
C TYR A 387 2.16 7.77 22.26
N HIS A 388 2.95 7.17 21.37
CA HIS A 388 4.42 7.35 21.40
C HIS A 388 4.78 8.82 21.24
N ALA A 389 4.21 9.54 20.26
CA ALA A 389 4.49 10.96 20.03
C ALA A 389 4.02 11.87 21.17
N LEU A 390 2.95 11.50 21.89
CA LEU A 390 2.52 12.15 23.14
C LEU A 390 3.41 11.78 24.34
N TRP A 391 4.37 10.88 24.19
CA TRP A 391 5.18 10.29 25.26
C TRP A 391 4.31 9.65 26.35
N ASP A 392 3.20 9.02 25.94
CA ASP A 392 2.42 8.08 26.76
C ASP A 392 2.81 6.66 26.35
N ILE A 393 3.90 6.18 26.94
CA ILE A 393 4.58 4.98 26.47
C ILE A 393 3.88 3.70 26.93
N GLU A 394 3.09 3.76 27.99
CA GLU A 394 2.30 2.62 28.41
C GLU A 394 1.18 2.32 27.40
N LEU A 395 0.38 3.34 27.05
CA LEU A 395 -0.64 3.20 26.01
C LEU A 395 -0.01 3.00 24.62
N GLY A 396 1.09 3.69 24.32
CA GLY A 396 1.82 3.53 23.06
C GLY A 396 2.24 2.09 22.80
N ARG A 397 2.81 1.41 23.80
CA ARG A 397 3.18 -0.02 23.72
C ARG A 397 1.97 -0.93 23.68
N GLU A 398 0.92 -0.64 24.42
CA GLU A 398 -0.31 -1.42 24.37
C GLU A 398 -0.92 -1.42 22.96
N TYR A 399 -1.04 -0.24 22.35
CA TYR A 399 -1.57 -0.11 21.00
C TYR A 399 -0.58 -0.61 19.94
N GLN A 400 0.73 -0.52 20.17
CA GLN A 400 1.72 -1.16 19.31
C GLN A 400 1.61 -2.69 19.34
N PHE A 401 1.39 -3.28 20.53
CA PHE A 401 1.13 -4.71 20.67
C PHE A 401 -0.18 -5.11 19.99
N LYS A 402 -1.27 -4.36 20.19
CA LYS A 402 -2.55 -4.60 19.48
C LYS A 402 -2.38 -4.51 17.95
N ALA A 403 -1.69 -3.47 17.48
CA ALA A 403 -1.40 -3.28 16.06
C ALA A 403 -0.53 -4.39 15.46
N SER A 404 0.34 -5.04 16.25
CA SER A 404 1.23 -6.11 15.77
C SER A 404 0.50 -7.37 15.28
N PHE A 405 -0.74 -7.60 15.71
CA PHE A 405 -1.59 -8.68 15.21
C PHE A 405 -2.20 -8.37 13.84
N HIS A 406 -2.13 -7.11 13.42
CA HIS A 406 -2.73 -6.64 12.19
C HIS A 406 -1.69 -6.18 11.17
N LEU A 407 -0.57 -5.63 11.63
CA LEU A 407 0.43 -4.97 10.79
C LEU A 407 1.83 -5.51 11.09
N MET A 408 2.60 -5.82 10.05
CA MET A 408 3.95 -6.37 10.20
C MET A 408 4.94 -5.35 10.76
N LEU A 409 4.80 -4.07 10.40
CA LEU A 409 5.73 -3.04 10.84
C LEU A 409 5.71 -2.82 12.37
N PRO A 410 4.56 -2.56 13.03
CA PRO A 410 4.49 -2.45 14.49
C PRO A 410 5.03 -3.71 15.20
N ARG A 411 4.80 -4.89 14.61
CA ARG A 411 5.31 -6.19 15.08
C ARG A 411 6.84 -6.22 15.10
N ILE A 412 7.48 -5.87 13.99
CA ILE A 412 8.95 -5.82 13.88
C ILE A 412 9.52 -4.78 14.84
N MET A 413 8.92 -3.58 14.90
CA MET A 413 9.35 -2.51 15.80
C MET A 413 9.28 -2.94 17.27
N MET A 414 8.18 -3.57 17.67
CA MET A 414 7.96 -3.99 19.06
C MET A 414 8.99 -5.03 19.48
N ILE A 415 9.22 -6.06 18.66
CA ILE A 415 10.23 -7.10 18.95
C ILE A 415 11.63 -6.48 19.00
N SER A 416 11.97 -5.59 18.07
CA SER A 416 13.25 -4.89 18.08
C SER A 416 13.46 -4.02 19.33
N SER A 417 12.40 -3.49 19.93
CA SER A 417 12.47 -2.70 21.17
C SER A 417 12.69 -3.54 22.43
N MET A 418 12.36 -4.84 22.42
CA MET A 418 12.35 -5.69 23.64
C MET A 418 13.68 -5.67 24.41
N LYS A 419 14.81 -5.54 23.71
CA LYS A 419 16.16 -5.49 24.31
C LYS A 419 16.47 -4.22 25.10
N SER A 420 15.58 -3.23 25.08
CA SER A 420 15.79 -1.94 25.77
C SER A 420 14.64 -1.58 26.70
N LEU A 421 13.52 -2.30 26.66
CA LEU A 421 12.34 -1.99 27.46
C LEU A 421 12.56 -2.18 28.97
N PRO A 422 11.84 -1.46 29.84
CA PRO A 422 11.86 -1.71 31.28
C PRO A 422 11.45 -3.16 31.60
N VAL A 423 12.13 -3.78 32.56
CA VAL A 423 11.90 -5.16 32.99
C VAL A 423 10.65 -5.23 33.87
N THR A 424 9.50 -5.37 33.24
CA THR A 424 8.19 -5.43 33.91
C THR A 424 7.44 -6.68 33.48
N ASP A 425 6.55 -7.20 34.33
CA ASP A 425 5.70 -8.35 33.99
C ASP A 425 4.90 -8.14 32.70
N ARG A 426 4.47 -6.90 32.45
CA ARG A 426 3.75 -6.51 31.23
C ARG A 426 4.62 -6.66 29.97
N ASN A 427 5.86 -6.16 29.99
CA ASN A 427 6.77 -6.27 28.84
C ASN A 427 7.27 -7.71 28.63
N ILE A 428 7.50 -8.46 29.73
CA ILE A 428 7.79 -9.89 29.66
C ILE A 428 6.60 -10.64 29.06
N GLY A 429 5.36 -10.28 29.44
CA GLY A 429 4.13 -10.81 28.86
C GLY A 429 4.06 -10.58 27.35
N TYR A 430 4.40 -9.38 26.87
CA TYR A 430 4.47 -9.11 25.43
C TYR A 430 5.52 -9.95 24.71
N LEU A 431 6.74 -10.06 25.25
CA LEU A 431 7.78 -10.91 24.64
C LEU A 431 7.34 -12.38 24.59
N ARG A 432 6.76 -12.89 25.69
CA ARG A 432 6.24 -14.26 25.74
C ARG A 432 5.13 -14.49 24.73
N ALA A 433 4.22 -13.53 24.55
CA ALA A 433 3.18 -13.60 23.53
C ALA A 433 3.78 -13.64 22.11
N PHE A 434 4.84 -12.88 21.83
CA PHE A 434 5.56 -12.97 20.56
C PHE A 434 6.36 -14.25 20.41
N SER A 435 6.70 -14.94 21.50
CA SER A 435 7.42 -16.22 21.46
C SER A 435 6.50 -17.44 21.31
N ASP A 436 5.17 -17.25 21.28
CA ASP A 436 4.21 -18.36 21.14
C ASP A 436 4.16 -18.87 19.70
N GLU A 437 4.76 -20.05 19.47
CA GLU A 437 4.78 -20.72 18.17
C GLU A 437 3.41 -21.20 17.68
N LYS A 438 2.38 -21.20 18.54
CA LYS A 438 1.01 -21.49 18.11
C LYS A 438 0.39 -20.33 17.35
N ILE A 439 0.86 -19.11 17.62
CA ILE A 439 0.37 -17.87 17.02
C ILE A 439 1.30 -17.44 15.89
N TRP A 440 2.60 -17.57 16.11
CA TRP A 440 3.63 -16.98 15.26
C TRP A 440 4.52 -18.01 14.58
N TYR A 441 4.84 -17.72 13.33
CA TYR A 441 5.96 -18.29 12.59
C TYR A 441 7.15 -17.33 12.64
N PHE A 442 8.35 -17.91 12.80
CA PHE A 442 9.59 -17.15 12.96
C PHE A 442 10.54 -17.40 11.79
N GLY A 443 10.75 -16.38 10.99
CA GLY A 443 11.84 -16.33 10.03
C GLY A 443 13.19 -16.04 10.70
N LYS A 444 14.26 -16.33 9.97
CA LYS A 444 15.65 -16.30 10.47
C LYS A 444 16.11 -14.95 11.03
N LYS A 445 15.53 -13.82 10.58
CA LYS A 445 15.93 -12.47 11.03
C LYS A 445 15.35 -12.07 12.38
N ILE A 446 14.28 -12.72 12.84
CA ILE A 446 13.55 -12.29 14.05
C ILE A 446 14.00 -13.06 15.29
N ILE A 447 14.44 -14.31 15.12
CA ILE A 447 14.85 -15.17 16.23
C ILE A 447 15.95 -14.54 17.10
N PRO A 448 17.04 -13.96 16.54
CA PRO A 448 18.06 -13.31 17.36
C PRO A 448 17.50 -12.17 18.22
N LYS A 449 16.49 -11.44 17.72
CA LYS A 449 15.85 -10.34 18.44
C LYS A 449 15.01 -10.82 19.63
N ILE A 450 14.31 -11.95 19.48
CA ILE A 450 13.57 -12.59 20.57
C ILE A 450 14.54 -13.07 21.65
N ALA A 451 15.62 -13.74 21.25
CA ALA A 451 16.68 -14.17 22.18
C ALA A 451 17.28 -12.97 22.95
N ALA A 452 17.59 -11.87 22.24
CA ALA A 452 18.09 -10.64 22.86
C ALA A 452 17.12 -10.05 23.89
N GLY A 453 15.81 -10.09 23.62
CA GLY A 453 14.78 -9.70 24.59
C GLY A 453 14.79 -10.53 25.86
N PHE A 454 14.90 -11.87 25.74
CA PHE A 454 14.97 -12.75 26.91
C PHE A 454 16.28 -12.56 27.70
N ILE A 455 17.41 -12.37 27.03
CA ILE A 455 18.69 -12.02 27.67
C ILE A 455 18.55 -10.74 28.48
N HIS A 456 17.95 -9.70 27.88
CA HIS A 456 17.72 -8.41 28.55
C HIS A 456 16.87 -8.54 29.81
N PHE A 457 15.86 -9.41 29.80
CA PHE A 457 15.04 -9.73 30.97
C PHE A 457 15.67 -10.75 31.93
N ASN A 458 16.95 -11.10 31.74
CA ASN A 458 17.69 -12.07 32.56
C ASN A 458 17.05 -13.49 32.56
N MET A 459 16.45 -13.88 31.43
CA MET A 459 15.76 -15.17 31.20
C MET A 459 16.59 -16.06 30.27
N PHE A 460 17.76 -16.51 30.75
CA PHE A 460 18.76 -17.19 29.91
C PHE A 460 18.32 -18.57 29.42
N ASP A 461 17.46 -19.27 30.16
CA ASP A 461 16.98 -20.60 29.76
C ASP A 461 16.09 -20.51 28.51
N GLU A 462 15.13 -19.57 28.50
CA GLU A 462 14.31 -19.27 27.33
C GLU A 462 15.18 -18.71 26.18
N ALA A 463 16.10 -17.78 26.47
CA ALA A 463 17.01 -17.26 25.45
C ALA A 463 17.82 -18.37 24.77
N GLY A 464 18.33 -19.33 25.55
CA GLY A 464 19.10 -20.47 25.05
C GLY A 464 18.32 -21.36 24.08
N GLN A 465 17.00 -21.49 24.26
CA GLN A 465 16.15 -22.20 23.31
C GLN A 465 16.07 -21.46 21.96
N TRP A 466 15.91 -20.15 21.99
CA TRP A 466 15.87 -19.31 20.79
C TRP A 466 17.21 -19.24 20.06
N ILE A 467 18.34 -19.19 20.79
CA ILE A 467 19.69 -19.22 20.19
C ILE A 467 19.91 -20.53 19.44
N LYS A 468 19.61 -21.68 20.06
CA LYS A 468 19.68 -23.01 19.40
C LYS A 468 18.80 -23.06 18.15
N LYS A 469 17.61 -22.46 18.19
CA LYS A 469 16.72 -22.37 17.03
C LYS A 469 17.31 -21.50 15.92
N ALA A 470 17.99 -20.40 16.27
CA ALA A 470 18.69 -19.52 15.31
C ALA A 470 19.77 -20.29 14.54
N GLU A 471 20.55 -21.10 15.26
CA GLU A 471 21.60 -21.97 14.71
C GLU A 471 21.01 -23.05 13.79
N GLN A 472 19.92 -23.70 14.20
CA GLN A 472 19.23 -24.72 13.41
C GLN A 472 18.69 -24.18 12.08
N LEU A 473 18.15 -22.95 12.08
CA LEU A 473 17.65 -22.30 10.87
C LEU A 473 18.74 -21.61 10.03
N LYS A 474 20.02 -21.75 10.42
CA LYS A 474 21.17 -21.11 9.76
C LYS A 474 20.96 -19.60 9.58
N SER A 475 20.53 -18.95 10.66
CA SER A 475 20.42 -17.49 10.68
C SER A 475 21.79 -16.88 10.39
N ASP A 476 21.80 -15.69 9.79
CA ASP A 476 23.05 -15.01 9.42
C ASP A 476 23.91 -14.81 10.68
N GLN A 477 25.18 -15.21 10.61
CA GLN A 477 26.10 -15.09 11.74
C GLN A 477 26.31 -13.63 12.14
N SER A 478 26.27 -12.69 11.17
CA SER A 478 26.32 -11.26 11.47
C SER A 478 25.11 -10.80 12.29
N GLU A 479 23.90 -11.22 11.93
CA GLU A 479 22.67 -10.92 12.69
C GLU A 479 22.69 -11.57 14.09
N ILE A 480 23.26 -12.76 14.24
CA ILE A 480 23.41 -13.39 15.56
C ILE A 480 24.39 -12.56 16.41
N SER A 481 25.56 -12.20 15.87
CA SER A 481 26.57 -11.43 16.62
C SER A 481 26.14 -10.01 16.96
N ASP A 482 25.34 -9.38 16.09
CA ASP A 482 24.88 -8.00 16.29
C ASP A 482 23.79 -7.90 17.38
N TRP A 483 23.01 -8.96 17.59
CA TRP A 483 21.88 -8.96 18.51
C TRP A 483 22.12 -9.76 19.81
N ILE A 484 22.89 -10.84 19.75
CA ILE A 484 23.07 -11.76 20.88
C ILE A 484 24.46 -11.53 21.48
N VAL A 485 24.48 -10.85 22.62
CA VAL A 485 25.65 -10.77 23.51
C VAL A 485 25.29 -11.48 24.80
N ILE A 486 25.83 -12.70 25.01
CA ILE A 486 25.61 -13.43 26.26
C ILE A 486 26.58 -12.87 27.31
N PRO A 487 26.07 -12.22 28.36
CA PRO A 487 26.92 -11.67 29.42
C PRO A 487 27.51 -12.80 30.27
N ALA A 488 28.73 -12.60 30.76
CA ALA A 488 29.38 -13.54 31.69
C ALA A 488 28.79 -13.49 33.13
N ALA A 489 27.95 -12.50 33.41
CA ALA A 489 27.32 -12.25 34.71
C ALA A 489 25.82 -11.98 34.55
N PRO A 490 25.01 -12.12 35.62
CA PRO A 490 23.59 -11.79 35.59
C PRO A 490 23.33 -10.36 35.13
N MET A 491 22.28 -10.13 34.36
CA MET A 491 21.91 -8.80 33.90
C MET A 491 21.26 -7.99 35.01
N LEU A 492 21.56 -6.69 35.08
CA LEU A 492 20.77 -5.75 35.89
C LEU A 492 19.34 -5.70 35.33
N THR A 493 18.34 -5.85 36.20
CA THR A 493 16.91 -5.77 35.84
C THR A 493 16.11 -4.77 36.68
N ALA A 494 16.69 -4.28 37.78
CA ALA A 494 16.02 -3.40 38.75
C ALA A 494 16.68 -2.00 38.83
N GLY A 495 17.26 -1.54 37.72
CA GLY A 495 17.95 -0.25 37.65
C GLY A 495 17.01 0.94 37.87
N LYS A 496 17.55 2.04 38.41
CA LYS A 496 16.81 3.28 38.68
C LYS A 496 17.58 4.51 38.22
N ILE A 497 16.86 5.45 37.61
CA ILE A 497 17.36 6.79 37.28
C ILE A 497 16.40 7.82 37.86
N THR A 498 16.92 8.77 38.62
CA THR A 498 16.17 9.90 39.19
C THR A 498 16.78 11.23 38.83
N GLY A 499 15.98 12.29 38.89
CA GLY A 499 16.44 13.67 38.75
C GLY A 499 15.32 14.67 38.89
N GLY A 500 15.65 15.96 38.79
CA GLY A 500 14.72 17.07 38.71
C GLY A 500 14.98 17.94 37.49
N ILE A 501 13.95 18.60 36.96
CA ILE A 501 14.05 19.57 35.87
C ILE A 501 13.57 20.94 36.37
N LYS A 502 14.38 21.96 36.14
CA LYS A 502 14.00 23.37 36.31
C LYS A 502 14.37 24.15 35.05
N VAL A 503 13.49 25.06 34.62
CA VAL A 503 13.74 25.99 33.52
C VAL A 503 13.71 27.41 34.07
N ASN A 504 14.82 28.14 33.94
CA ASN A 504 15.00 29.50 34.50
C ASN A 504 14.64 29.58 36.01
N GLY A 505 14.96 28.53 36.78
CA GLY A 505 14.66 28.43 38.20
C GLY A 505 13.24 27.97 38.56
N TYR A 506 12.35 27.80 37.59
CA TYR A 506 10.95 27.38 37.80
C TYR A 506 10.70 25.93 37.36
N ILE A 507 9.67 25.31 37.91
CA ILE A 507 9.20 23.99 37.49
C ILE A 507 8.36 24.17 36.21
N PRO A 508 8.75 23.58 35.07
CA PRO A 508 8.03 23.79 33.82
C PRO A 508 6.72 23.00 33.79
N ALA A 509 5.61 23.67 33.46
CA ALA A 509 4.30 23.03 33.32
C ALA A 509 4.26 22.07 32.10
N ASN A 510 3.35 21.08 32.15
CA ASN A 510 3.05 20.14 31.04
C ASN A 510 4.27 19.47 30.41
N THR A 511 5.33 19.28 31.20
CA THR A 511 6.63 18.82 30.73
C THR A 511 6.79 17.32 31.01
N LYS A 512 7.30 16.60 30.01
CA LYS A 512 7.63 15.18 30.11
C LYS A 512 9.12 14.97 29.89
N VAL A 513 9.66 13.97 30.56
CA VAL A 513 11.04 13.49 30.41
C VAL A 513 10.98 12.10 29.81
N ALA A 514 11.74 11.86 28.75
CA ALA A 514 11.88 10.56 28.12
C ALA A 514 13.30 10.04 28.25
N LEU A 515 13.40 8.72 28.39
CA LEU A 515 14.64 7.97 28.39
C LEU A 515 14.74 7.17 27.09
N PHE A 516 15.87 7.26 26.40
CA PHE A 516 16.16 6.54 25.16
C PHE A 516 17.36 5.64 25.36
N SER A 517 17.41 4.49 24.68
CA SER A 517 18.64 3.69 24.59
C SER A 517 19.69 4.40 23.72
N ALA A 518 20.97 4.36 24.11
CA ALA A 518 22.05 5.27 23.67
C ALA A 518 22.46 5.30 22.18
N ASP A 519 21.69 4.67 21.28
CA ASP A 519 21.94 4.68 19.83
C ASP A 519 21.18 5.79 19.08
N LEU A 520 20.93 6.94 19.73
CA LEU A 520 20.53 8.15 19.00
C LEU A 520 21.78 8.75 18.33
N THR A 521 22.27 8.09 17.29
CA THR A 521 23.43 8.52 16.47
C THR A 521 23.09 9.70 15.54
N GLY A 522 21.83 10.14 15.52
CA GLY A 522 21.34 11.23 14.68
C GLY A 522 21.25 12.58 15.37
N ASP A 523 21.15 13.63 14.57
CA ASP A 523 20.89 14.99 15.03
C ASP A 523 19.42 15.29 15.27
N LYS A 524 18.54 14.28 15.26
CA LYS A 524 17.10 14.39 15.52
C LYS A 524 16.53 13.08 16.06
N ILE A 525 15.50 13.18 16.90
CA ILE A 525 14.62 12.06 17.22
C ILE A 525 13.63 11.90 16.06
N SER A 526 13.68 10.76 15.37
CA SER A 526 12.72 10.44 14.31
C SER A 526 11.48 9.80 14.91
N MET A 527 10.28 10.26 14.51
CA MET A 527 9.00 9.62 14.86
C MET A 527 8.95 8.14 14.44
N TRP A 528 9.72 7.76 13.42
CA TRP A 528 9.82 6.37 12.98
C TRP A 528 10.66 5.50 13.92
N ASN A 529 11.77 6.02 14.42
CA ASN A 529 12.69 5.26 15.27
C ASN A 529 12.31 5.32 16.75
N GLN A 530 11.56 6.34 17.15
CA GLN A 530 11.17 6.58 18.53
C GLN A 530 10.49 5.35 19.19
N PRO A 531 9.54 4.63 18.55
CA PRO A 531 8.92 3.44 19.16
C PRO A 531 9.91 2.30 19.44
N ILE A 532 11.07 2.29 18.79
CA ILE A 532 12.12 1.28 18.97
C ILE A 532 13.09 1.69 20.08
N SER A 533 13.49 2.96 20.13
CA SER A 533 14.56 3.45 21.01
C SER A 533 14.08 4.05 22.32
N MET A 534 12.82 4.46 22.44
CA MET A 534 12.28 5.04 23.66
C MET A 534 12.01 3.95 24.71
N VAL A 535 12.75 4.04 25.82
CA VAL A 535 12.73 3.09 26.94
C VAL A 535 11.60 3.43 27.91
N ASP A 536 11.39 4.70 28.22
CA ASP A 536 10.30 5.10 29.11
C ASP A 536 10.06 6.61 29.01
N ALA A 537 8.91 7.07 29.48
CA ALA A 537 8.62 8.49 29.64
C ALA A 537 7.79 8.77 30.89
N ARG A 538 8.05 9.92 31.52
CA ARG A 538 7.40 10.36 32.75
C ARG A 538 7.04 11.82 32.68
N ALA A 539 5.85 12.17 33.13
CA ALA A 539 5.55 13.55 33.50
C ALA A 539 6.34 13.90 34.77
N LEU A 540 6.69 15.18 34.91
CA LEU A 540 7.26 15.68 36.16
C LEU A 540 6.19 15.68 37.27
N ASP A 541 6.59 15.42 38.51
CA ASP A 541 5.72 15.61 39.67
C ASP A 541 5.60 17.09 40.06
N GLN A 542 4.92 17.38 41.17
CA GLN A 542 4.67 18.74 41.65
C GLN A 542 5.97 19.47 42.05
N GLU A 543 7.02 18.72 42.37
CA GLU A 543 8.35 19.21 42.71
C GLU A 543 9.30 19.27 41.50
N GLY A 544 8.83 18.92 40.30
CA GLY A 544 9.62 18.91 39.07
C GLY A 544 10.54 17.69 38.94
N ARG A 545 10.28 16.60 39.68
CA ARG A 545 11.11 15.39 39.73
C ARG A 545 10.56 14.31 38.81
N PHE A 546 11.44 13.39 38.42
CA PHE A 546 11.10 12.19 37.66
C PHE A 546 11.80 10.94 38.21
N LEU A 547 11.18 9.78 37.99
CA LEU A 547 11.70 8.46 38.38
C LEU A 547 11.48 7.44 37.26
N PHE A 548 12.57 6.89 36.77
CA PHE A 548 12.59 5.68 35.94
C PHE A 548 12.99 4.48 36.80
N LYS A 549 12.27 3.37 36.68
CA LYS A 549 12.49 2.15 37.48
C LYS A 549 12.45 0.91 36.60
N ASN A 550 12.95 -0.20 37.13
CA ASN A 550 13.03 -1.49 36.45
C ASN A 550 13.83 -1.39 35.14
N LEU A 551 14.89 -0.59 35.15
CA LEU A 551 15.75 -0.43 33.98
C LEU A 551 16.73 -1.60 33.90
N GLY A 552 16.98 -2.04 32.67
CA GLY A 552 17.99 -3.05 32.40
C GLY A 552 19.42 -2.50 32.46
N GLN A 553 20.39 -3.38 32.24
CA GLN A 553 21.75 -2.96 31.94
C GLN A 553 21.82 -2.28 30.57
N GLY A 554 22.52 -1.15 30.48
CA GLY A 554 22.69 -0.45 29.21
C GLY A 554 23.11 1.00 29.35
N LYS A 555 23.21 1.67 28.21
CA LYS A 555 23.46 3.10 28.10
C LYS A 555 22.19 3.82 27.67
N TYR A 556 21.95 4.98 28.27
CA TYR A 556 20.74 5.75 28.10
C TYR A 556 21.03 7.23 27.85
N THR A 557 20.10 7.88 27.17
CA THR A 557 20.10 9.32 26.90
C THR A 557 18.77 9.92 27.30
N LEU A 558 18.80 11.11 27.89
CA LEU A 558 17.60 11.78 28.39
C LEU A 558 17.15 12.85 27.38
N ALA A 559 15.84 13.04 27.24
CA ALA A 559 15.26 14.15 26.51
C ALA A 559 14.08 14.75 27.28
N LEU A 560 13.84 16.03 27.06
CA LEU A 560 12.74 16.79 27.62
C LEU A 560 11.78 17.19 26.50
N MET A 561 10.48 17.05 26.71
CA MET A 561 9.44 17.62 25.85
C MET A 561 8.66 18.65 26.67
N THR A 562 8.59 19.88 26.16
CA THR A 562 7.93 21.01 26.83
C THR A 562 7.18 21.88 25.83
N GLU A 563 6.36 22.80 26.34
CA GLU A 563 5.65 23.78 25.53
C GLU A 563 6.64 24.73 24.83
N ARG A 564 6.27 25.20 23.63
CA ARG A 564 7.13 26.09 22.83
C ARG A 564 7.42 27.40 23.56
N GLU A 565 6.50 27.86 24.40
CA GLU A 565 6.64 29.08 25.20
C GLU A 565 7.65 28.92 26.33
N THR A 566 7.86 27.69 26.83
CA THR A 566 8.83 27.39 27.90
C THR A 566 10.25 27.38 27.38
N ILE A 567 10.49 26.68 26.27
CA ILE A 567 11.77 26.66 25.55
C ILE A 567 11.46 26.80 24.07
N PRO A 568 11.68 27.96 23.43
CA PRO A 568 11.39 28.12 22.01
C PRO A 568 12.39 27.33 21.15
N PHE A 569 11.91 26.49 20.23
CA PHE A 569 12.80 25.71 19.35
C PHE A 569 13.62 26.57 18.36
N GLY A 570 13.21 27.83 18.13
CA GLY A 570 13.85 28.75 17.19
C GLY A 570 15.09 29.48 17.73
N ILE A 571 15.43 29.30 19.02
CA ILE A 571 16.66 29.87 19.58
C ILE A 571 17.86 28.98 19.26
N SER A 572 19.03 29.60 19.14
CA SER A 572 20.28 28.86 18.95
C SER A 572 20.71 28.14 20.23
N ALA A 573 21.31 26.95 20.10
CA ALA A 573 21.62 26.06 21.22
C ALA A 573 22.65 26.64 22.20
N ASP A 574 23.50 27.57 21.77
CA ASP A 574 24.45 28.32 22.61
C ASP A 574 23.76 29.25 23.62
N ARG A 575 22.48 29.59 23.39
CA ARG A 575 21.64 30.37 24.31
C ARG A 575 20.98 29.52 25.38
N ILE A 576 21.24 28.20 25.37
CA ILE A 576 20.75 27.25 26.38
C ILE A 576 21.94 26.80 27.21
N LYS A 577 21.96 27.19 28.49
CA LYS A 577 22.96 26.75 29.46
C LYS A 577 22.35 25.74 30.41
N VAL A 578 22.82 24.49 30.36
CA VAL A 578 22.36 23.42 31.24
C VAL A 578 23.38 23.17 32.33
N LYS A 579 23.00 23.41 33.58
CA LYS A 579 23.76 23.00 34.76
C LYS A 579 23.36 21.57 35.13
N ASN A 580 24.35 20.75 35.51
CA ASN A 580 24.20 19.31 35.69
C ASN A 580 23.72 18.59 34.42
N LEU A 581 24.31 18.93 33.27
CA LEU A 581 23.99 18.30 31.98
C LEU A 581 24.08 16.77 32.10
N PRO A 582 22.98 16.03 31.91
CA PRO A 582 23.03 14.57 31.93
C PRO A 582 23.69 14.10 30.64
N GLY A 583 24.97 13.75 30.72
CA GLY A 583 25.65 13.02 29.65
C GLY A 583 25.07 11.61 29.48
N PRO A 584 25.70 10.74 28.67
CA PRO A 584 25.29 9.34 28.56
C PRO A 584 25.21 8.67 29.93
N ILE A 585 24.05 8.11 30.26
CA ILE A 585 23.77 7.48 31.56
C ILE A 585 23.99 5.98 31.39
N GLU A 586 24.99 5.44 32.08
CA GLU A 586 25.26 3.99 32.07
C GLU A 586 24.72 3.34 33.34
N LEU A 587 23.92 2.28 33.16
CA LEU A 587 23.49 1.37 34.22
C LEU A 587 24.12 0.00 34.02
N ASN A 588 24.67 -0.54 35.10
CA ASN A 588 25.20 -1.89 35.18
C ASN A 588 25.07 -2.40 36.63
N ILE A 589 25.53 -3.61 36.92
CA ILE A 589 25.41 -4.22 38.25
C ILE A 589 26.06 -3.34 39.33
N GLU A 590 27.21 -2.72 39.04
CA GLU A 590 27.95 -1.87 39.98
C GLU A 590 27.29 -0.50 40.16
N LYS A 591 26.64 0.00 39.11
CA LYS A 591 25.97 1.30 39.06
C LYS A 591 24.48 1.11 38.72
N SER A 592 23.76 0.51 39.66
CA SER A 592 22.34 0.17 39.50
C SER A 592 21.38 1.33 39.78
N VAL A 593 21.83 2.38 40.48
CA VAL A 593 21.06 3.58 40.79
C VAL A 593 21.85 4.81 40.41
N VAL A 594 21.23 5.72 39.64
CA VAL A 594 21.83 6.99 39.24
C VAL A 594 20.88 8.14 39.59
N ASP A 595 21.37 9.07 40.39
CA ASP A 595 20.69 10.35 40.64
C ASP A 595 21.40 11.45 39.86
N LEU A 596 20.66 12.10 38.97
CA LEU A 596 21.14 13.20 38.13
C LEU A 596 21.07 14.55 38.86
N GLY A 597 20.47 14.59 40.05
CA GLY A 597 20.20 15.82 40.78
C GLY A 597 19.22 16.73 40.04
N ASP A 598 19.24 18.02 40.37
CA ASP A 598 18.44 19.02 39.66
C ASP A 598 19.19 19.51 38.41
N ILE A 599 18.62 19.23 37.24
CA ILE A 599 19.07 19.72 35.94
C ILE A 599 18.43 21.08 35.71
N GLU A 600 19.25 22.12 35.68
CA GLU A 600 18.81 23.51 35.60
C GLU A 600 19.12 24.07 34.21
N ILE A 601 18.06 24.36 33.45
CA ILE A 601 18.10 24.82 32.07
C ILE A 601 17.86 26.34 32.08
N ASN A 602 18.89 27.10 31.76
CA ASN A 602 18.80 28.55 31.62
C ASN A 602 18.69 28.92 30.15
N VAL A 603 17.59 29.58 29.78
CA VAL A 603 17.27 30.01 28.43
C VAL A 603 17.42 31.52 28.35
N GLU A 604 18.41 31.98 27.58
CA GLU A 604 18.57 33.39 27.27
C GLU A 604 17.68 33.71 26.06
N LEU A 605 16.55 34.41 26.27
CA LEU A 605 15.57 34.76 25.23
C LEU A 605 15.99 35.95 24.38
#